data_AF-A0A9E0ZSZ6-F1
#
_entry.id   AF-A0A9E0ZSZ6-F1
#
_cell.length_a   1.000
_cell.length_b   1.000
_cell.length_c   1.000
_cell.angle_alpha   90.00
_cell.angle_beta   90.00
_cell.angle_gamma   90.00
#
_symmetry.space_group_name_H-M   'P 1'
#
loop_
_entity.id
_entity.type
_entity.pdbx_description
1 polymer ?
#
loop_
_entity_poly.entity_id
_entity_poly.type
_entity_poly.pdbx_seq_one_letter_code
_entity_poly.pdbx_strand_id
1 'polypeptide(L)' 'RDAIEAVSDYTPFVEVHMSDIHNREDFRKISVITDVCLKQISGYGKDSYKMGIDLLCKIL' A
#
# COMPACT_ATOMS: atom_id res chain seq x y z
N ARG A 1 8.96 -0.97 -7.58
CA ARG A 1 7.86 -0.93 -8.56
C ARG A 1 7.91 -2.18 -9.44
N ASP A 2 8.93 -2.29 -10.29
CA ASP A 2 9.02 -3.33 -11.34
C ASP A 2 8.93 -4.77 -10.82
N ALA A 3 9.55 -5.07 -9.67
CA ALA A 3 9.47 -6.40 -9.08
C ALA A 3 8.05 -6.78 -8.61
N ILE A 4 7.23 -5.80 -8.19
CA ILE A 4 5.83 -6.03 -7.79
C ILE A 4 4.98 -6.22 -9.05
N GLU A 5 5.18 -5.35 -10.05
CA GLU A 5 4.48 -5.41 -11.35
C GLU A 5 4.73 -6.72 -12.09
N ALA A 6 5.97 -7.24 -12.05
CA ALA A 6 6.33 -8.49 -12.72
C ALA A 6 5.55 -9.72 -12.23
N VAL A 7 4.94 -9.66 -11.05
CA VAL A 7 4.22 -10.80 -10.43
C VAL A 7 2.78 -10.47 -10.01
N SER A 8 2.28 -9.27 -10.35
CA SER A 8 0.96 -8.81 -9.90
C SER A 8 -0.21 -9.63 -10.43
N ASP A 9 -0.01 -10.35 -11.55
CA ASP A 9 -1.01 -11.27 -12.11
C ASP A 9 -1.25 -12.51 -11.23
N TYR A 10 -0.28 -12.86 -10.37
CA TYR A 10 -0.32 -14.07 -9.54
C TYR A 10 -0.52 -13.77 -8.06
N THR A 11 -0.28 -12.55 -7.61
CA THR A 11 -0.31 -12.19 -6.20
C THR A 11 -0.78 -10.74 -6.02
N PRO A 12 -1.81 -10.49 -5.20
CA PRO A 12 -2.26 -9.14 -4.90
C PRO A 12 -1.34 -8.44 -3.89
N PHE A 13 -1.15 -7.13 -4.04
CA PHE A 13 -0.32 -6.31 -3.14
C PHE A 13 -1.08 -5.09 -2.62
N VAL A 14 -0.85 -4.75 -1.35
CA VAL A 14 -1.35 -3.53 -0.70
C VAL A 14 -0.18 -2.79 -0.09
N GLU A 15 -0.05 -1.51 -0.39
CA GLU A 15 0.98 -0.65 0.19
C GLU A 15 0.48 -0.06 1.51
N VAL A 16 1.31 -0.13 2.56
CA VAL A 16 0.95 0.27 3.92
C VAL A 16 1.97 1.24 4.50
N HIS A 17 1.49 2.37 5.03
CA HIS A 17 2.25 3.33 5.82
C HIS A 17 1.57 3.55 7.18
N MET A 18 2.37 3.59 8.25
CA MET A 18 1.84 3.85 9.59
C MET A 18 1.44 5.32 9.77
N SER A 19 2.29 6.25 9.30
CA SER A 19 2.00 7.68 9.34
C SER A 19 1.18 8.10 8.12
N ASP A 20 0.46 9.22 8.25
CA ASP A 20 -0.15 9.86 7.11
C ASP A 20 0.93 10.55 6.27
N ILE A 21 1.22 9.98 5.10
CA ILE A 21 2.25 10.51 4.21
C ILE A 21 1.83 11.81 3.51
N HIS A 22 0.54 12.11 3.44
CA HIS A 22 0.00 13.32 2.80
C HIS A 22 0.11 14.56 3.70
N ASN A 23 0.18 14.35 5.02
CA ASN A 23 0.40 15.40 6.03
C ASN A 23 1.87 15.57 6.44
N ARG A 24 2.80 15.13 5.58
CA ARG A 24 4.25 15.11 5.82
C ARG A 24 5.03 15.87 4.76
N GLU A 25 6.35 15.77 4.82
CA GLU A 25 7.27 16.37 3.85
C GLU A 25 6.90 16.00 2.41
N ASP A 26 7.03 16.93 1.46
CA ASP A 26 6.51 16.76 0.08
C ASP A 26 7.04 15.50 -0.63
N PHE A 27 8.30 15.15 -0.40
CA PHE A 27 8.89 13.95 -1.00
C PHE A 27 8.24 12.64 -0.51
N ARG A 28 7.57 12.64 0.65
CA ARG A 28 6.88 11.45 1.19
C ARG A 28 5.48 11.28 0.61
N LYS A 29 4.90 12.35 0.07
CA LYS A 29 3.58 12.32 -0.58
C LYS A 29 3.60 11.55 -1.89
N ILE A 30 4.79 11.32 -2.46
CA ILE A 30 5.02 10.65 -3.73
C ILE A 30 5.38 9.20 -3.45
N SER A 31 4.48 8.28 -3.76
CA SER A 31 4.80 6.85 -3.80
C SER A 31 5.14 6.44 -5.23
N VAL A 32 6.23 5.68 -5.39
CA VAL A 32 6.64 5.10 -6.66
C VAL A 32 6.14 3.67 -6.86
N ILE A 33 5.38 3.14 -5.90
CA ILE A 33 4.86 1.76 -5.94
C ILE A 33 3.33 1.68 -5.85
N THR A 34 2.63 2.73 -5.37
CA THR A 34 1.16 2.72 -5.24
C THR A 34 0.46 2.33 -6.54
N ASP A 35 0.97 2.81 -7.68
CA ASP A 35 0.36 2.57 -9.00
C ASP A 35 0.36 1.09 -9.42
N VAL A 36 1.22 0.26 -8.83
CA VAL A 36 1.28 -1.20 -9.09
C VAL A 36 0.74 -2.03 -7.92
N CYS A 37 0.14 -1.38 -6.92
CA CYS A 37 -0.56 -2.00 -5.80
C CYS A 37 -2.08 -1.83 -5.98
N LEU A 38 -2.87 -2.70 -5.36
CA LEU A 38 -4.34 -2.59 -5.39
C LEU A 38 -4.85 -1.36 -4.62
N LYS A 39 -4.16 -1.01 -3.54
CA LYS A 39 -4.52 0.09 -2.65
C LYS A 39 -3.30 0.57 -1.88
N GLN A 40 -3.28 1.84 -1.54
CA GLN A 40 -2.42 2.41 -0.51
C GLN A 40 -3.24 2.75 0.74
N ILE A 41 -2.73 2.36 1.91
CA ILE A 41 -3.31 2.68 3.21
C ILE A 41 -2.26 3.43 4.02
N SER A 42 -2.58 4.66 4.44
CA SER A 42 -1.69 5.54 5.20
C SER A 42 -2.44 6.22 6.34
N GLY A 43 -1.76 6.52 7.45
CA GLY A 43 -2.31 7.34 8.54
C GLY A 43 -3.02 6.61 9.69
N TYR A 44 -3.15 5.29 9.65
CA TYR A 44 -3.85 4.51 10.69
C TYR A 44 -2.93 3.82 11.69
N GLY A 45 -1.66 4.25 11.79
CA GLY A 45 -0.70 3.70 12.73
C GLY A 45 -0.48 2.21 12.50
N LYS A 46 -0.61 1.40 13.57
CA LYS A 46 -0.47 -0.06 13.48
C LYS A 46 -1.68 -0.72 12.80
N ASP A 47 -2.85 -0.09 12.86
CA ASP A 47 -4.06 -0.67 12.27
C ASP A 47 -4.03 -0.65 10.73
N SER A 48 -3.17 0.18 10.12
CA SER A 48 -2.92 0.15 8.67
C SER A 48 -2.54 -1.26 8.18
N TYR A 49 -1.82 -2.05 8.98
CA TYR A 49 -1.47 -3.43 8.64
C TYR A 49 -2.68 -4.36 8.64
N LYS A 50 -3.53 -4.28 9.67
CA LYS A 50 -4.75 -5.09 9.75
C LYS A 50 -5.69 -4.77 8.60
N MET A 51 -5.89 -3.48 8.31
CA MET A 51 -6.71 -3.04 7.19
C MET A 51 -6.18 -3.56 5.84
N GLY A 52 -4.86 -3.60 5.66
CA GLY A 52 -4.23 -4.17 4.47
C GLY A 52 -4.48 -5.68 4.33
N ILE A 53 -4.33 -6.43 5.42
CA ILE A 53 -4.61 -7.87 5.46
C ILE A 53 -6.10 -8.13 5.21
N ASP A 54 -6.99 -7.40 5.89
CA ASP A 54 -8.44 -7.54 5.72
C ASP A 54 -8.86 -7.26 4.26
N LEU A 55 -8.19 -6.32 3.58
CA LEU A 55 -8.43 -6.06 2.16
C LEU A 55 -7.97 -7.24 1.30
N LEU A 56 -6.78 -7.78 1.53
CA LEU A 56 -6.27 -8.94 0.80
C LEU A 56 -7.16 -10.17 1.00
N CYS A 57 -7.61 -10.43 2.23
CA CYS A 57 -8.52 -11.55 2.55
C CYS A 57 -9.90 -11.46 1.89
N LYS A 58 -10.32 -10.28 1.39
CA LYS A 58 -11.60 -10.13 0.67
C LYS A 58 -11.47 -10.41 -0.83
N ILE A 59 -10.25 -10.43 -1.35
CA ILE A 59 -9.95 -10.53 -2.79
C ILE A 59 -9.45 -11.93 -3.13
N LEU A 60 -8.84 -12.63 -2.16
CA LEU A 60 -8.48 -14.05 -2.21
C LEU A 60 -9.69 -14.94 -1.91
#